data_AF-A0A3S1PEA6-F1
#
_entry.id   AF-A0A3S1PEA6-F1
#
_cell.length_a   1.000
_cell.length_b   1.000
_cell.length_c   1.000
_cell.angle_alpha   90.00
_cell.angle_beta   90.00
_cell.angle_gamma   90.00
#
_symmetry.space_group_name_H-M   'P 1'
#
loop_
_entity.id
_entity.type
_entity.pdbx_description
1 polymer ?
#
loop_
_entity_poly.entity_id
_entity_poly.type
_entity_poly.pdbx_seq_one_letter_code
_entity_poly.pdbx_strand_id
1 'polypeptide(L)'
;MRTEDLIKALDADAGKKAMPMGKAWWLAVSVAVAIAAAVFFTTIGPRPDIMPAMHTMRFMSKFVFTLVLAVSAFALIRALSVPGASTRQKMAWMLAAPLLVVLAVVLELFVVPQADWGKRLVGSNMMI
;
A
#
# COMPACT_ATOMS: atom_id res chain seq x y z
N MET A 1 -9.66 -9.04 -45.08
CA MET A 1 -8.44 -9.42 -44.33
C MET A 1 -8.23 -10.91 -44.54
N ARG A 2 -7.00 -11.30 -44.87
CA ARG A 2 -6.61 -12.68 -45.17
C ARG A 2 -6.00 -13.31 -43.90
N THR A 3 -6.38 -14.53 -43.57
CA THR A 3 -5.97 -15.21 -42.33
C THR A 3 -4.45 -15.32 -42.22
N GLU A 4 -3.77 -15.39 -43.37
CA GLU A 4 -2.32 -15.47 -43.51
C GLU A 4 -1.63 -14.17 -43.05
N ASP A 5 -2.28 -13.02 -43.30
CA ASP A 5 -1.79 -11.72 -42.83
C ASP A 5 -1.88 -11.61 -41.30
N LEU A 6 -2.94 -12.18 -40.72
CA LEU A 6 -3.14 -12.25 -39.27
C LEU A 6 -2.07 -13.12 -38.60
N ILE A 7 -1.75 -14.27 -39.19
CA ILE A 7 -0.72 -15.20 -38.70
C ILE A 7 0.66 -14.55 -38.78
N LYS A 8 1.00 -13.91 -39.91
CA LYS A 8 2.26 -13.17 -40.06
C LYS A 8 2.41 -12.03 -39.06
N ALA A 9 1.33 -11.30 -38.80
CA ALA A 9 1.33 -10.22 -37.81
C ALA A 9 1.54 -10.75 -36.38
N LEU A 10 0.89 -11.86 -36.02
CA LEU A 10 1.06 -12.50 -34.71
C LEU A 10 2.47 -13.09 -34.53
N ASP A 11 3.04 -13.70 -35.57
CA ASP A 11 4.39 -14.26 -35.55
C ASP A 11 5.47 -13.17 -35.42
N ALA A 12 5.30 -12.05 -36.12
CA ALA A 12 6.18 -10.89 -36.02
C ALA A 12 6.12 -10.22 -34.63
N ASP A 13 4.95 -10.22 -33.99
CA ASP A 13 4.77 -9.65 -32.64
C ASP A 13 5.26 -10.61 -31.55
N ALA A 14 5.17 -11.92 -31.76
CA ALA A 14 5.71 -12.95 -30.88
C ALA A 14 7.25 -12.91 -30.75
N GLY A 15 7.95 -12.45 -31.81
CA GLY A 15 9.41 -12.31 -31.82
C GLY A 15 9.95 -11.20 -30.91
N LYS A 16 9.13 -10.19 -30.55
CA LYS A 16 9.52 -9.18 -29.57
C LYS A 16 9.32 -9.73 -28.18
N LYS A 17 10.41 -10.21 -27.57
CA LYS A 17 10.46 -10.64 -26.16
C LYS A 17 10.26 -9.42 -25.25
N ALA A 18 9.02 -8.93 -25.16
CA ALA A 18 8.63 -7.90 -24.22
C ALA A 18 9.06 -8.33 -22.81
N MET A 19 9.55 -7.39 -22.00
CA MET A 19 10.03 -7.71 -20.65
C MET A 19 8.89 -8.42 -19.90
N PRO A 20 9.14 -9.61 -19.31
CA PRO A 20 8.08 -10.33 -18.61
C PRO A 20 7.48 -9.42 -17.55
N MET A 21 6.15 -9.23 -17.58
CA MET A 21 5.45 -8.24 -16.76
C MET A 21 5.82 -8.31 -15.28
N GLY A 22 6.08 -9.50 -14.75
CA GLY A 22 6.53 -9.66 -13.36
C GLY A 22 7.83 -8.92 -13.03
N LYS A 23 8.82 -8.91 -13.95
CA LYS A 23 10.07 -8.16 -13.76
C LYS A 23 9.85 -6.66 -13.88
N ALA A 24 8.98 -6.23 -14.80
CA ALA A 24 8.64 -4.83 -14.98
C ALA A 24 7.98 -4.25 -13.72
N TRP A 25 7.05 -4.99 -13.09
CA TRP A 25 6.43 -4.58 -11.83
C TRP A 25 7.42 -4.48 -10.67
N TRP A 26 8.31 -5.46 -10.51
CA TRP A 26 9.34 -5.40 -9.47
C TRP A 26 10.30 -4.23 -9.67
N LEU A 27 10.71 -3.96 -10.90
CA LEU A 27 11.55 -2.80 -11.21
C LEU A 27 10.82 -1.49 -10.88
N ALA A 28 9.57 -1.36 -11.29
CA ALA A 28 8.75 -0.17 -11.03
C ALA A 28 8.58 0.08 -9.52
N VAL A 29 8.27 -0.96 -8.73
CA VAL A 29 8.14 -0.86 -7.28
C VAL A 29 9.47 -0.45 -6.64
N SER A 30 10.58 -1.09 -7.01
CA SER A 30 11.90 -0.77 -6.45
C SER A 30 12.32 0.68 -6.74
N VAL A 31 12.11 1.14 -7.96
CA VAL A 31 12.41 2.53 -8.35
C VAL A 31 11.50 3.51 -7.58
N ALA A 32 10.21 3.22 -7.46
CA ALA A 32 9.29 4.05 -6.69
C ALA A 32 9.69 4.16 -5.21
N VAL A 33 10.06 3.04 -4.59
CA VAL A 33 10.54 3.02 -3.19
C VAL A 33 11.83 3.81 -3.04
N ALA A 34 12.78 3.67 -3.95
CA ALA A 34 14.04 4.41 -3.90
C ALA A 34 13.82 5.92 -4.02
N ILE A 35 12.96 6.36 -4.95
CA ILE A 35 12.61 7.77 -5.12
C ILE A 35 11.89 8.29 -3.87
N ALA A 36 10.90 7.56 -3.36
CA ALA A 36 10.17 7.95 -2.15
C ALA A 36 11.10 8.09 -0.93
N ALA A 37 12.04 7.16 -0.76
CA ALA A 37 13.04 7.22 0.30
C ALA A 37 13.95 8.44 0.14
N ALA A 38 14.48 8.70 -1.06
CA ALA A 38 15.32 9.85 -1.33
C ALA A 38 14.61 11.18 -1.01
N VAL A 39 13.36 11.32 -1.45
CA VAL A 39 12.53 12.49 -1.14
C VAL A 39 12.30 12.60 0.37
N PHE A 40 11.92 11.50 1.03
CA PHE A 40 11.70 11.50 2.48
C PHE A 40 12.93 11.95 3.26
N PHE A 41 14.10 11.40 2.97
CA PHE A 41 15.33 11.71 3.69
C PHE A 41 15.87 13.12 3.42
N THR A 42 15.62 13.68 2.24
CA THR A 42 16.08 15.02 1.88
C THR A 42 15.15 16.14 2.34
N THR A 43 13.85 15.87 2.49
CA THR A 43 12.85 16.91 2.79
C THR A 43 12.31 16.87 4.22
N ILE A 44 12.06 15.69 4.77
CA ILE A 44 11.39 15.52 6.07
C ILE A 44 12.37 14.97 7.11
N GLY A 45 13.11 13.93 6.74
CA GLY A 45 14.02 13.21 7.63
C GLY A 45 13.31 12.36 8.70
N PRO A 46 14.05 11.47 9.38
CA PRO A 46 13.52 10.68 10.49
C PRO A 46 13.17 11.58 11.69
N ARG A 47 12.06 11.27 12.36
CA ARG A 47 11.65 11.99 13.57
C ARG A 47 12.67 11.73 14.70
N PRO A 48 13.12 12.75 15.45
CA PRO A 48 14.13 12.57 16.50
C PRO A 48 13.68 11.63 17.63
N ASP A 49 12.37 11.50 17.85
CA ASP A 49 11.78 10.59 18.84
C ASP A 49 11.26 9.28 18.23
N ILE A 50 11.79 8.85 17.07
CA ILE A 50 11.43 7.56 16.46
C ILE A 50 11.59 6.41 17.47
N MET A 51 12.71 6.36 18.19
CA MET A 51 13.02 5.25 19.09
C MET A 51 11.95 5.06 20.18
N PRO A 52 11.59 6.09 20.98
CA PRO A 52 10.50 5.94 21.94
C PRO A 52 9.14 5.76 21.25
N ALA A 53 8.91 6.40 20.10
CA ALA A 53 7.63 6.26 19.37
C ALA A 53 7.39 4.83 18.87
N MET A 54 8.45 4.09 18.50
CA MET A 54 8.34 2.71 18.03
C MET A 54 7.73 1.75 19.05
N HIS A 55 7.87 2.05 20.34
CA HIS A 55 7.27 1.26 21.42
C HIS A 55 5.79 1.61 21.67
N THR A 56 5.21 2.53 20.89
CA THR A 56 3.79 2.89 21.01
C THR A 56 2.95 2.16 19.97
N MET A 57 1.82 1.60 20.42
CA MET A 57 0.87 0.91 19.54
C MET A 57 0.37 1.80 18.39
N ARG A 58 0.19 3.11 18.66
CA ARG A 58 -0.33 4.11 17.71
C ARG A 58 0.65 4.42 16.59
N PHE A 59 1.95 4.34 16.85
CA PHE A 59 2.96 4.58 15.83
C PHE A 59 3.05 3.36 14.90
N MET A 60 3.16 2.16 15.47
CA MET A 60 3.22 0.91 14.69
C MET A 60 1.96 0.65 13.88
N SER A 61 0.77 0.96 14.41
CA SER A 61 -0.51 0.76 13.70
C SER A 61 -0.58 1.52 12.37
N LYS A 62 0.01 2.72 12.28
CA LYS A 62 0.08 3.50 11.03
C LYS A 62 0.84 2.75 9.93
N PHE A 63 1.94 2.10 10.27
CA PHE A 63 2.73 1.32 9.31
C PHE A 63 2.02 0.03 8.92
N VAL A 64 1.49 -0.70 9.90
CA VAL A 64 0.78 -1.97 9.64
C VAL A 64 -0.43 -1.73 8.74
N PHE A 65 -1.25 -0.73 9.05
CA PHE A 65 -2.41 -0.37 8.24
C PHE A 65 -2.02 0.02 6.80
N THR A 66 -1.02 0.90 6.65
CA THR A 66 -0.60 1.38 5.32
C THR A 66 0.03 0.28 4.47
N LEU A 67 0.83 -0.61 5.07
CA LEU A 67 1.39 -1.79 4.40
C LEU A 67 0.29 -2.74 3.94
N VAL A 68 -0.67 -3.07 4.80
CA VAL A 68 -1.77 -3.97 4.43
C VAL A 68 -2.64 -3.38 3.34
N LEU A 69 -2.92 -2.07 3.41
CA LEU A 69 -3.65 -1.36 2.36
C LEU A 69 -2.86 -1.38 1.03
N ALA A 70 -1.57 -1.07 1.07
CA ALA A 70 -0.72 -1.06 -0.12
C ALA A 70 -0.64 -2.44 -0.78
N VAL A 71 -0.41 -3.50 0.00
CA VAL A 71 -0.32 -4.87 -0.52
C VAL A 71 -1.66 -5.34 -1.09
N SER A 72 -2.77 -5.11 -0.39
CA SER A 72 -4.09 -5.53 -0.87
C SER A 72 -4.52 -4.76 -2.13
N ALA A 73 -4.30 -3.44 -2.17
CA ALA A 73 -4.56 -2.61 -3.34
C ALA A 73 -3.69 -3.04 -4.53
N PHE A 74 -2.40 -3.27 -4.31
CA PHE A 74 -1.48 -3.70 -5.37
C PHE A 74 -1.88 -5.07 -5.95
N ALA A 75 -2.25 -6.03 -5.08
CA ALA A 75 -2.72 -7.33 -5.51
C ALA A 75 -3.99 -7.24 -6.37
N LEU A 76 -4.90 -6.33 -6.03
CA LEU A 76 -6.13 -6.07 -6.79
C LEU A 76 -5.85 -5.39 -8.13
N ILE A 77 -5.03 -4.32 -8.15
CA ILE A 77 -4.63 -3.62 -9.38
C ILE A 77 -4.03 -4.62 -10.37
N ARG A 78 -3.10 -5.46 -9.91
CA ARG A 78 -2.47 -6.50 -10.74
C ARG A 78 -3.49 -7.50 -11.30
N ALA A 79 -4.55 -7.80 -10.54
CA ALA A 79 -5.63 -8.68 -11.02
C ALA A 79 -6.47 -8.01 -12.11
N LEU A 80 -6.80 -6.73 -11.91
CA LEU A 80 -7.58 -5.94 -12.86
C LEU A 80 -6.83 -5.69 -14.17
N SER A 81 -5.50 -5.71 -14.15
CA SER A 81 -4.67 -5.63 -15.36
C SER A 81 -4.70 -6.88 -16.25
N VAL A 82 -5.28 -8.00 -15.79
CA VAL A 82 -5.37 -9.25 -16.56
C VAL A 82 -6.83 -9.50 -16.96
N PRO A 83 -7.17 -9.48 -18.26
CA PRO A 83 -8.53 -9.77 -18.72
C PRO A 83 -9.01 -11.14 -18.24
N GLY A 84 -10.22 -11.21 -17.68
CA GLY A 84 -10.85 -12.46 -17.22
C GLY A 84 -10.36 -13.00 -15.86
N ALA A 85 -9.46 -12.30 -15.17
CA ALA A 85 -9.01 -12.72 -13.84
C ALA A 85 -10.13 -12.57 -12.79
N SER A 86 -10.24 -13.55 -11.87
CA SER A 86 -11.18 -13.47 -10.75
C SER A 86 -10.72 -12.43 -9.72
N THR A 87 -11.52 -11.36 -9.57
CA THR A 87 -11.21 -10.22 -8.67
C THR A 87 -11.93 -10.29 -7.33
N ARG A 88 -12.98 -11.11 -7.19
CA ARG A 88 -13.85 -11.16 -6.00
C ARG A 88 -13.08 -11.37 -4.70
N GLN A 89 -12.17 -12.35 -4.66
CA GLN A 89 -11.38 -12.62 -3.46
C GLN A 89 -10.46 -11.44 -3.13
N LYS A 90 -9.74 -10.89 -4.12
CA LYS A 90 -8.80 -9.77 -3.94
C LYS A 90 -9.50 -8.47 -3.53
N MET A 91 -10.74 -8.27 -3.99
CA MET A 91 -11.59 -7.18 -3.54
C MET A 91 -11.97 -7.34 -2.07
N ALA A 92 -12.24 -8.57 -1.60
CA ALA A 92 -12.48 -8.82 -0.18
C ALA A 92 -11.25 -8.51 0.69
N TRP A 93 -10.03 -8.73 0.17
CA TRP A 93 -8.78 -8.36 0.88
C TRP A 93 -8.65 -6.85 1.13
N MET A 94 -9.31 -5.97 0.36
CA MET A 94 -9.33 -4.54 0.65
C MET A 94 -9.99 -4.22 1.99
N LEU A 95 -10.87 -5.10 2.51
CA LEU A 95 -11.50 -4.92 3.82
C LEU A 95 -10.53 -5.14 4.98
N ALA A 96 -9.38 -5.81 4.76
CA ALA A 96 -8.41 -6.02 5.83
C ALA A 96 -7.88 -4.70 6.40
N ALA A 97 -7.63 -3.71 5.54
CA ALA A 97 -7.13 -2.40 5.95
C ALA A 97 -8.11 -1.63 6.87
N PRO A 98 -9.38 -1.37 6.50
CA PRO A 98 -10.32 -0.70 7.39
C PRO A 98 -10.60 -1.51 8.67
N LEU A 99 -10.60 -2.85 8.61
CA LEU A 99 -10.75 -3.68 9.80
C LEU A 99 -9.59 -3.50 10.78
N LEU A 100 -8.34 -3.37 10.29
CA LEU A 100 -7.19 -3.08 11.14
C LEU A 100 -7.28 -1.69 11.79
N VAL A 101 -7.84 -0.70 11.10
CA VAL A 101 -8.08 0.62 11.70
C VAL A 101 -9.10 0.53 12.81
N VAL A 102 -10.23 -0.13 12.56
CA VAL A 102 -11.27 -0.33 13.59
C VAL A 102 -10.69 -1.05 14.80
N LEU A 103 -9.92 -2.12 14.59
CA LEU A 103 -9.24 -2.84 15.67
C LEU A 103 -8.29 -1.93 16.44
N ALA A 104 -7.45 -1.15 15.76
CA ALA A 104 -6.51 -0.24 16.40
C ALA A 104 -7.23 0.82 17.26
N VAL A 105 -8.35 1.37 16.77
CA VAL A 105 -9.18 2.33 17.50
C VAL A 105 -9.81 1.67 18.73
N VAL A 106 -10.38 0.47 18.59
CA VAL A 106 -10.97 -0.28 19.70
C VAL A 106 -9.92 -0.56 20.79
N LEU A 107 -8.74 -1.02 20.40
CA LEU A 107 -7.63 -1.24 21.34
C LEU A 107 -7.19 0.06 22.02
N GLU A 108 -7.17 1.19 21.30
CA GLU A 108 -6.88 2.49 21.90
C GLU A 108 -7.93 2.90 22.93
N LEU A 109 -9.22 2.67 22.67
CA LEU A 109 -10.30 2.97 23.63
C LEU A 109 -10.21 2.15 24.92
N PHE A 110 -9.70 0.91 24.86
CA PHE A 110 -9.47 0.10 26.05
C PHE A 110 -8.27 0.57 26.88
N VAL A 111 -7.24 1.11 26.24
CA VAL A 111 -6.01 1.56 26.90
C VAL A 111 -6.14 2.98 27.46
N VAL A 112 -6.99 3.82 26.84
CA VAL A 112 -7.15 5.24 27.21
C VAL A 112 -8.33 5.41 28.17
N PRO A 113 -8.13 6.07 29.33
CA PRO A 113 -9.23 6.43 30.22
C PRO A 113 -10.31 7.26 29.52
N GLN A 114 -11.59 6.97 29.78
CA GLN A 114 -12.73 7.65 29.16
C GLN A 114 -12.68 9.18 29.30
N ALA A 115 -12.19 9.68 30.43
CA ALA A 115 -12.06 11.13 30.70
C ALA A 115 -11.16 11.84 29.69
N ASP A 116 -10.22 11.13 29.06
CA ASP A 116 -9.26 11.68 28.11
C ASP A 116 -9.65 11.44 26.64
N TRP A 117 -10.74 10.73 26.36
CA TRP A 117 -11.19 10.48 24.99
C TRP A 117 -11.46 11.77 24.23
N GLY A 118 -12.21 12.72 24.83
CA GLY A 118 -12.51 14.01 24.21
C GLY A 118 -11.27 14.84 23.93
N LYS A 119 -10.33 14.90 24.89
CA LYS A 119 -9.04 15.60 24.72
C LYS A 119 -8.21 14.99 23.60
N ARG A 120 -8.20 13.66 23.46
CA ARG A 120 -7.45 12.96 22.42
C ARG A 120 -8.11 13.02 21.04
N LEU A 121 -9.44 13.10 20.98
CA LEU A 121 -10.20 13.28 19.74
C LEU A 121 -9.98 14.66 19.12
N VAL A 122 -10.03 15.72 19.94
CA VAL A 122 -9.77 17.09 19.51
C VAL A 122 -8.27 17.31 19.26
N GLY A 123 -7.42 16.63 20.03
CA GLY A 123 -5.98 16.79 20.01
C GLY A 123 -5.54 18.01 20.81
N SER A 124 -4.49 17.86 21.62
CA SER A 124 -3.84 18.96 22.32
C SER A 124 -2.75 19.57 21.44
N ASN A 125 -3.14 20.24 20.36
CA ASN A 125 -2.23 21.08 19.56
C ASN A 125 -2.37 22.55 19.98
N MET A 126 -2.06 22.83 21.24
CA MET A 126 -1.67 24.19 21.64
C MET A 126 -0.16 24.15 21.87
N MET A 127 0.57 24.81 20.96
CA MET A 127 1.96 25.21 21.15
C MET A 127 2.11 25.88 22.52
N ILE A 128 2.99 25.32 23.36
CA ILE A 128 3.76 26.07 24.33
C ILE A 128 5.22 25.89 23.93
#